data_AF-A0A3R6WUQ8-F1
#
_entry.id   AF-A0A3R6WUQ8-F1
#
_cell.length_a   1.000
_cell.length_b   1.000
_cell.length_c   1.000
_cell.angle_alpha   90.00
_cell.angle_beta   90.00
_cell.angle_gamma   90.00
#
_symmetry.space_group_name_H-M   'P 1'
#
loop_
_entity.id
_entity.type
_entity.pdbx_description
1 polymer ?
#
loop_
_entity_poly.entity_id
_entity_poly.type
_entity_poly.pdbx_seq_one_letter_code
_entity_poly.pdbx_strand_id
1 'polypeptide(L)'
;MVVWVGLFQVIVTHRDELRRRFQELDPGDTHTVTTSDWDDVMQQQLQIQLNWASIRPLLTSIEPNQTIDYVNFLDRLILILIPPVAQHPADTDAWYTRGVCLQELLALPTAILDFGRVVALQPTHWRAWYQVNY
;
A
#
# COMPACT_ATOMS: atom_id res chain seq x y z
N MET A 1 9.47 -7.21 -16.05
CA MET A 1 9.42 -6.02 -15.17
C MET A 1 8.42 -6.33 -14.05
N VAL A 2 8.83 -7.08 -13.02
CA VAL A 2 7.91 -7.73 -12.02
C VAL A 2 8.40 -7.57 -10.57
N VAL A 3 9.63 -7.07 -10.34
CA VAL A 3 10.26 -7.10 -9.02
C VAL A 3 9.74 -6.01 -8.07
N TRP A 4 9.28 -4.88 -8.61
CA TRP A 4 8.86 -3.73 -7.80
C TRP A 4 7.46 -3.90 -7.20
N VAL A 5 6.51 -4.52 -7.92
CA VAL A 5 5.16 -4.78 -7.39
C VAL A 5 5.21 -5.69 -6.16
N GLY A 6 6.08 -6.71 -6.18
CA GLY A 6 6.22 -7.65 -5.06
C GLY A 6 6.70 -7.01 -3.75
N LEU A 7 7.68 -6.10 -3.81
CA LEU A 7 8.17 -5.43 -2.60
C LEU A 7 7.08 -4.54 -1.97
N PHE A 8 6.43 -3.70 -2.77
CA PHE A 8 5.38 -2.81 -2.28
C PHE A 8 4.19 -3.61 -1.71
N GLN A 9 3.80 -4.69 -2.38
CA GLN A 9 2.80 -5.62 -1.88
C GLN A 9 3.19 -6.19 -0.51
N VAL A 10 4.42 -6.70 -0.35
CA VAL A 10 4.87 -7.27 0.92
C VAL A 10 4.87 -6.23 2.04
N ILE A 11 5.29 -4.99 1.75
CA ILE A 11 5.24 -3.88 2.71
C ILE A 11 3.79 -3.59 3.11
N VAL A 12 2.86 -3.51 2.17
CA VAL A 12 1.44 -3.25 2.47
C VAL A 12 0.80 -4.39 3.26
N THR A 13 1.11 -5.65 2.95
CA THR A 13 0.62 -6.81 3.72
C THR A 13 1.05 -6.73 5.19
N HIS A 14 2.25 -6.23 5.48
CA HIS A 14 2.77 -6.08 6.85
C HIS A 14 2.55 -4.67 7.41
N ARG A 15 1.77 -3.80 6.75
CA ARG A 15 1.64 -2.39 7.09
C ARG A 15 1.26 -2.16 8.55
N ASP A 16 0.26 -2.88 9.04
CA ASP A 16 -0.27 -2.65 10.39
C ASP A 16 0.75 -3.05 11.46
N GLU A 17 1.50 -4.12 11.19
CA GLU A 17 2.59 -4.56 12.03
C GLU A 17 3.78 -3.60 11.97
N LEU A 18 4.16 -3.12 10.78
CA LEU A 18 5.17 -2.08 10.61
C LEU A 18 4.79 -0.81 11.38
N ARG A 19 3.54 -0.36 11.25
CA ARG A 19 3.01 0.79 11.98
C ARG A 19 3.17 0.61 13.48
N ARG A 20 2.78 -0.55 14.01
CA ARG A 20 2.92 -0.85 15.44
C ARG A 20 4.38 -0.77 15.89
N ARG A 21 5.31 -1.39 15.14
CA ARG A 21 6.75 -1.37 15.47
C ARG A 21 7.34 0.03 15.45
N PHE A 22 6.93 0.88 14.51
CA PHE A 22 7.34 2.28 14.50
C PHE A 22 6.79 3.07 15.69
N GLN A 23 5.52 2.86 16.04
CA GLN A 23 4.89 3.50 17.21
C GLN A 23 5.56 3.10 18.53
N GLU A 24 6.04 1.86 18.65
CA GLU A 24 6.81 1.41 19.82
C GLU A 24 8.14 2.17 19.99
N LEU A 25 8.73 2.65 18.89
CA LEU A 25 9.95 3.46 18.87
C LEU A 25 9.67 4.97 18.99
N ASP A 26 8.42 5.38 18.90
CA ASP A 26 7.95 6.77 18.93
C ASP A 26 6.89 6.98 20.03
N PRO A 27 7.25 6.82 21.32
CA PRO A 27 6.32 7.01 22.44
C PRO A 27 5.83 8.46 22.58
N GLY A 28 6.48 9.40 21.90
CA GLY A 28 6.11 10.81 21.86
C GLY A 28 5.03 11.14 20.83
N ASP A 29 4.58 10.17 20.02
CA ASP A 29 3.62 10.35 18.93
C ASP A 29 4.05 11.47 17.97
N THR A 30 5.35 11.54 17.69
CA THR A 30 5.92 12.54 16.78
C THR A 30 5.69 12.18 15.31
N HIS A 31 5.24 10.95 15.05
CA HIS A 31 5.11 10.29 13.74
C HIS A 31 6.44 10.13 13.00
N THR A 32 7.57 10.30 13.68
CA THR A 32 8.89 10.23 13.06
C THR A 32 9.78 9.20 13.75
N VAL A 33 10.61 8.52 12.96
CA VAL A 33 11.67 7.61 13.45
C VAL A 33 12.99 7.92 12.78
N THR A 34 14.12 7.55 13.40
CA THR A 34 15.43 7.76 12.75
C THR A 34 15.59 6.86 11.53
N THR A 35 16.49 7.24 10.62
CA THR A 35 16.80 6.39 9.46
C THR A 35 17.35 5.00 9.83
N SER A 36 18.07 4.87 10.95
CA SER A 36 18.57 3.57 11.43
C SER A 36 17.43 2.70 11.93
N ASP A 37 16.55 3.27 12.77
CA ASP A 37 15.38 2.58 13.29
C ASP A 37 14.47 2.11 12.14
N TRP A 38 14.33 2.94 11.10
CA TRP A 38 13.55 2.58 9.92
C TRP A 38 14.14 1.38 9.18
N ASP A 39 15.45 1.39 8.90
CA ASP A 39 16.13 0.29 8.22
C ASP A 39 16.00 -1.02 9.05
N ASP A 40 16.18 -0.93 10.37
CA ASP A 40 16.08 -2.07 11.29
C ASP A 40 14.67 -2.67 11.35
N VAL A 41 13.63 -1.83 11.47
CA VAL A 41 12.23 -2.29 11.49
C VAL A 41 11.86 -2.95 10.16
N MET A 42 12.24 -2.35 9.03
CA MET A 42 11.95 -2.91 7.70
C MET A 42 12.65 -4.26 7.50
N GLN A 43 13.91 -4.37 7.91
CA GLN A 43 14.66 -5.63 7.82
C GLN A 43 14.07 -6.72 8.72
N GLN A 44 13.81 -6.39 9.99
CA GLN A 44 13.29 -7.35 10.96
C GLN A 44 11.90 -7.84 10.56
N GLN A 45 11.03 -6.92 10.13
CA GLN A 45 9.64 -7.25 9.97
C GLN A 45 9.31 -7.88 8.62
N LEU A 46 10.05 -7.51 7.57
CA LEU A 46 9.85 -8.11 6.25
C LEU A 46 10.72 -9.36 6.06
N GLN A 47 11.75 -9.55 6.89
CA GLN A 47 12.71 -10.65 6.80
C GLN A 47 13.39 -10.74 5.41
N ILE A 48 13.48 -9.61 4.71
CA ILE A 48 14.12 -9.50 3.40
C ILE A 48 15.53 -8.93 3.59
N GLN A 49 16.53 -9.66 3.09
CA GLN A 49 17.91 -9.19 3.06
C GLN A 49 18.13 -8.25 1.87
N LEU A 50 17.90 -6.97 2.10
CA LEU A 50 18.15 -5.88 1.15
C LEU A 50 19.02 -4.82 1.81
N ASN A 51 19.71 -4.04 0.97
CA ASN A 51 20.34 -2.81 1.44
C ASN A 51 19.27 -1.71 1.55
N TRP A 52 18.61 -1.65 2.71
CA TRP A 52 17.51 -0.71 2.99
C TRP A 52 17.94 0.74 2.80
N ALA A 53 19.17 1.10 3.18
CA ALA A 53 19.72 2.44 2.97
C ALA A 53 19.76 2.86 1.48
N SER A 54 20.00 1.92 0.56
CA SER A 54 20.02 2.21 -0.89
C SER A 54 18.63 2.37 -1.50
N ILE A 55 17.61 1.68 -0.98
CA ILE A 55 16.24 1.73 -1.52
C ILE A 55 15.33 2.71 -0.79
N ARG A 56 15.68 3.10 0.44
CA ARG A 56 14.95 4.06 1.27
C ARG A 56 14.56 5.34 0.52
N PRO A 57 15.42 5.99 -0.30
CA PRO A 57 15.03 7.18 -1.07
C PRO A 57 13.94 6.94 -2.12
N LEU A 58 13.72 5.68 -2.54
CA LEU A 58 12.66 5.29 -3.47
C LEU A 58 11.33 5.02 -2.76
N LEU A 59 11.38 4.78 -1.44
CA LEU A 59 10.24 4.38 -0.63
C LEU A 59 9.68 5.54 0.19
N THR A 60 10.54 6.43 0.68
CA THR A 60 10.13 7.53 1.56
C THR A 60 11.06 8.74 1.44
N SER A 61 10.57 9.91 1.86
CA SER A 61 11.37 11.13 2.01
C SER A 61 12.03 11.19 3.37
N ILE A 62 13.27 11.69 3.42
CA ILE A 62 14.02 11.92 4.65
C ILE A 62 13.95 13.41 4.98
N GLU A 63 13.58 13.73 6.21
CA GLU A 63 13.56 15.10 6.72
C GLU A 63 14.98 15.62 7.04
N PRO A 64 15.19 16.95 7.12
CA PRO A 64 16.53 17.53 7.34
C PRO A 64 17.26 17.05 8.61
N ASN A 65 16.51 16.59 9.61
CA ASN A 65 16.97 16.03 10.87
C ASN A 65 17.29 14.51 10.79
N GLN A 66 17.32 13.92 9.59
CA GLN A 66 17.52 12.48 9.37
C GLN A 66 16.43 11.59 9.98
N THR A 67 15.20 12.09 10.09
CA THR A 67 14.04 11.29 10.46
C THR A 67 13.15 10.99 9.25
N ILE A 68 12.30 10.00 9.41
CA ILE A 68 11.30 9.57 8.43
C ILE A 68 9.93 9.64 9.08
N ASP A 69 9.01 10.32 8.43
CA ASP A 69 7.59 10.25 8.76
C ASP A 69 7.03 8.88 8.30
N TYR A 70 6.96 7.94 9.24
CA TYR A 70 6.54 6.57 8.96
C TYR A 70 5.03 6.48 8.69
N VAL A 71 4.23 7.41 9.23
CA VAL A 71 2.79 7.45 8.99
C VAL A 71 2.54 7.88 7.55
N ASN A 72 3.16 8.98 7.11
CA ASN A 72 3.07 9.47 5.75
C ASN A 72 3.59 8.45 4.74
N PHE A 73 4.71 7.80 5.04
CA PHE A 73 5.24 6.69 4.26
C PHE A 73 4.21 5.57 4.05
N LEU A 74 3.65 5.02 5.13
CA LEU A 74 2.69 3.90 5.06
C LEU A 74 1.37 4.30 4.40
N ASP A 75 0.93 5.56 4.57
CA ASP A 75 -0.30 6.05 3.96
C ASP A 75 -0.11 6.35 2.48
N ARG A 76 1.03 6.92 2.06
CA ARG A 76 1.38 7.09 0.65
C ARG A 76 1.48 5.76 -0.08
N LEU A 77 2.04 4.74 0.57
CA LEU A 77 2.11 3.40 -0.01
C LEU A 77 0.73 2.83 -0.35
N ILE A 78 -0.25 3.03 0.54
CA ILE A 78 -1.64 2.67 0.23
C ILE A 78 -2.13 3.45 -0.98
N LEU A 79 -1.90 4.76 -1.06
CA LEU A 79 -2.39 5.55 -2.20
C LEU A 79 -1.81 5.08 -3.54
N ILE A 80 -0.56 4.61 -3.55
CA ILE A 80 0.11 4.09 -4.75
C ILE A 80 -0.49 2.76 -5.18
N LEU A 81 -0.77 1.85 -4.24
CA LEU A 81 -1.26 0.50 -4.55
C LEU A 81 -2.79 0.42 -4.64
N ILE A 82 -3.51 1.19 -3.85
CA ILE A 82 -4.97 1.17 -3.71
C ILE A 82 -5.45 2.63 -3.73
N PRO A 83 -5.59 3.25 -4.92
CA PRO A 83 -6.00 4.64 -5.01
C PRO A 83 -7.42 4.84 -4.46
N PRO A 84 -7.68 5.95 -3.74
CA PRO A 84 -8.99 6.22 -3.16
C PRO A 84 -9.98 6.65 -4.25
N VAL A 85 -10.92 5.76 -4.57
CA VAL A 85 -12.03 6.01 -5.50
C VAL A 85 -13.01 7.12 -5.03
N ALA A 86 -12.92 7.54 -3.77
CA ALA A 86 -13.81 8.53 -3.17
C ALA A 86 -13.80 9.89 -3.89
N GLN A 87 -12.69 10.25 -4.55
CA GLN A 87 -12.58 11.50 -5.29
C GLN A 87 -13.33 11.47 -6.63
N HIS A 88 -13.57 10.27 -7.17
CA HIS A 88 -14.25 10.06 -8.45
C HIS A 88 -15.22 8.86 -8.37
N PRO A 89 -16.33 8.98 -7.61
CA PRO A 89 -17.19 7.82 -7.31
C PRO A 89 -17.91 7.23 -8.53
N ALA A 90 -17.96 7.96 -9.65
CA ALA A 90 -18.52 7.49 -10.93
C ALA A 90 -17.45 7.00 -11.93
N ASP A 91 -16.16 7.09 -11.59
CA ASP A 91 -15.06 6.64 -12.44
C ASP A 91 -14.89 5.12 -12.34
N THR A 92 -15.48 4.41 -13.29
CA THR A 92 -15.45 2.96 -13.39
C THR A 92 -14.04 2.40 -13.55
N ASP A 93 -13.12 3.14 -14.18
CA ASP A 93 -11.74 2.68 -14.39
C ASP A 93 -10.96 2.73 -13.07
N ALA A 94 -11.22 3.74 -12.23
CA ALA A 94 -10.65 3.82 -10.89
C ALA A 94 -11.12 2.66 -9.98
N TRP A 95 -12.43 2.36 -9.98
CA TRP A 95 -12.97 1.21 -9.24
C TRP A 95 -12.41 -0.12 -9.75
N TYR A 96 -12.31 -0.29 -11.08
CA TYR A 96 -11.76 -1.51 -11.67
C TYR A 96 -10.28 -1.68 -11.32
N THR A 97 -9.47 -0.62 -11.46
CA THR A 97 -8.05 -0.64 -11.12
C THR A 97 -7.84 -0.97 -9.65
N ARG A 98 -8.61 -0.35 -8.75
CA ARG A 98 -8.55 -0.67 -7.32
C ARG A 98 -8.90 -2.13 -7.04
N GLY A 99 -9.95 -2.66 -7.69
CA GLY A 99 -10.34 -4.07 -7.58
C GLY A 99 -9.20 -5.02 -8.01
N VAL A 100 -8.51 -4.71 -9.11
CA VAL A 100 -7.34 -5.50 -9.56
C VAL A 100 -6.23 -5.47 -8.52
N CYS A 101 -5.88 -4.29 -8.00
CA CYS A 101 -4.85 -4.19 -6.97
C CYS A 101 -5.23 -4.92 -5.68
N LEU A 102 -6.49 -4.83 -5.25
CA LEU A 102 -6.99 -5.58 -4.09
C LEU A 102 -6.96 -7.09 -4.33
N GLN A 103 -7.22 -7.55 -5.56
CA GLN A 103 -7.08 -8.96 -5.93
C GLN A 103 -5.61 -9.41 -5.87
N GLU A 104 -4.66 -8.62 -6.36
CA GLU A 104 -3.22 -8.89 -6.24
C GLU A 104 -2.79 -8.96 -4.77
N LEU A 105 -3.37 -8.11 -3.92
CA LEU A 105 -3.17 -8.10 -2.46
C LEU A 105 -3.97 -9.18 -1.71
N LEU A 106 -4.68 -10.07 -2.41
CA LEU A 106 -5.54 -11.13 -1.84
C LEU A 106 -6.69 -10.61 -0.95
N ALA A 107 -7.02 -9.33 -1.03
CA ALA A 107 -8.19 -8.72 -0.40
C ALA A 107 -9.47 -8.97 -1.23
N LEU A 108 -9.75 -10.24 -1.52
CA LEU A 108 -10.78 -10.69 -2.47
C LEU A 108 -12.20 -10.17 -2.15
N PRO A 109 -12.68 -10.16 -0.89
CA PRO A 109 -14.03 -9.65 -0.60
C PRO A 109 -14.21 -8.18 -1.00
N THR A 110 -13.21 -7.35 -0.73
CA THR A 110 -13.23 -5.92 -1.09
C THR A 110 -13.09 -5.74 -2.61
N ALA A 111 -12.26 -6.54 -3.26
CA ALA A 111 -12.11 -6.53 -4.72
C ALA A 111 -13.43 -6.84 -5.44
N ILE A 112 -14.17 -7.86 -4.99
CA ILE A 112 -15.47 -8.24 -5.57
C ILE A 112 -16.50 -7.11 -5.42
N LEU A 113 -16.52 -6.42 -4.29
CA LEU A 113 -17.40 -5.26 -4.09
C LEU A 113 -17.09 -4.13 -5.07
N ASP A 114 -15.81 -3.89 -5.34
CA ASP A 114 -15.37 -2.87 -6.31
C ASP A 114 -15.75 -3.25 -7.74
N PHE A 115 -15.54 -4.49 -8.15
CA PHE A 115 -15.99 -4.97 -9.45
C PHE A 115 -17.51 -4.92 -9.58
N GLY A 116 -18.25 -5.24 -8.51
CA GLY A 116 -19.70 -5.09 -8.47
C GLY A 116 -20.14 -3.63 -8.68
N ARG A 117 -19.39 -2.66 -8.12
CA ARG A 117 -19.62 -1.24 -8.35
C ARG A 117 -19.40 -0.86 -9.83
N VAL A 118 -18.36 -1.39 -10.46
CA VAL A 118 -18.09 -1.18 -11.90
C VAL A 118 -19.26 -1.72 -12.73
N VAL A 119 -19.73 -2.93 -12.44
CA VAL A 119 -20.87 -3.54 -13.15
C VAL A 119 -22.15 -2.73 -12.95
N ALA A 120 -22.40 -2.19 -11.75
CA ALA A 120 -23.57 -1.36 -11.48
C ALA A 120 -23.54 -0.01 -12.22
N LEU A 121 -22.37 0.60 -12.38
CA LEU A 121 -22.19 1.88 -13.08
C LEU A 121 -22.08 1.71 -14.61
N GLN A 122 -21.43 0.64 -15.06
CA GLN A 122 -21.24 0.30 -16.47
C GLN A 122 -21.50 -1.20 -16.69
N PRO A 123 -22.78 -1.57 -16.92
CA PRO A 123 -23.18 -2.97 -17.14
C PRO A 123 -22.54 -3.63 -18.37
N THR A 124 -21.95 -2.85 -19.28
CA THR A 124 -21.26 -3.36 -20.47
C THR A 124 -19.78 -3.69 -20.21
N HIS A 125 -19.26 -3.45 -19.00
CA HIS A 125 -17.85 -3.67 -18.66
C HIS A 125 -17.55 -5.17 -18.43
N TRP A 126 -17.32 -5.90 -19.52
CA TRP A 126 -17.18 -7.37 -19.53
C TRP A 126 -16.10 -7.91 -18.60
N ARG A 127 -14.97 -7.19 -18.42
CA ARG A 127 -13.90 -7.63 -17.52
C ARG A 127 -14.33 -7.66 -16.07
N ALA A 128 -15.16 -6.71 -15.65
CA ALA A 128 -15.65 -6.63 -14.27
C ALA A 128 -16.74 -7.69 -14.04
N TRP A 129 -17.58 -7.94 -15.04
CA TRP A 129 -18.54 -9.05 -15.04
C TRP A 129 -17.87 -10.41 -14.83
N TYR A 130 -16.74 -10.64 -15.49
CA TYR A 130 -15.98 -11.87 -15.31
C TYR A 130 -15.55 -12.05 -13.85
N GLN A 131 -14.98 -11.01 -13.23
CA GLN A 131 -14.46 -11.06 -11.84
C GLN A 131 -15.54 -11.29 -10.76
N VAL A 132 -16.81 -10.99 -11.02
CA VAL A 132 -17.90 -11.17 -10.04
C VAL A 132 -18.70 -12.46 -10.25
N ASN A 133 -18.46 -13.20 -11.34
CA ASN A 133 -19.19 -14.44 -11.68
C ASN A 133 -18.29 -15.69 -11.73
N TYR A 134 -16.96 -15.53 -11.78
CA TYR A 134 -15.98 -16.60 -11.88
C TYR A 134 -14.80 -16.34 -10.94
#